data_AF-A0A0U4WVX8-F1
#
_entry.id   AF-A0A0U4WVX8-F1
#
_cell.length_a   1.000
_cell.length_b   1.000
_cell.length_c   1.000
_cell.angle_alpha   90.00
_cell.angle_beta   90.00
_cell.angle_gamma   90.00
#
_symmetry.space_group_name_H-M   'P 1'
#
loop_
_entity.id
_entity.type
_entity.pdbx_description
1 polymer ?
#
loop_
_entity_poly.entity_id
_entity_poly.type
_entity_poly.pdbx_seq_one_letter_code
_entity_poly.pdbx_strand_id
1 'polypeptide(L)'
;MALTLMITGAVGWWGAMALIVERVRSLADPTYEIACDVNPLLSCGSVMVTPQASLLGFPNPLLGVTGFVAPMAVGVALLAGARFDRWFWGLFLSGVSVAFLFVLWLFQQSVFVIGVLCPYCMVVWAAAIPLFWSTLWWSLATGKLTRRGGRAQRAAARILPFTWVFVVATYAAIALTIIAVFPTLLASLGLR
;
A
#
# COMPACT_ATOMS: atom_id res chain seq x y z
N MET A 1 15.44 4.00 -7.38
CA MET A 1 15.15 3.35 -6.07
C MET A 1 14.87 4.40 -5.00
N ALA A 2 15.82 5.26 -4.62
CA ALA A 2 15.61 6.27 -3.58
C ALA A 2 14.32 7.08 -3.76
N LEU A 3 14.12 7.67 -4.94
CA LEU A 3 12.91 8.44 -5.26
C LEU A 3 11.63 7.58 -5.17
N THR A 4 11.67 6.33 -5.63
CA THR A 4 10.55 5.39 -5.55
C THR A 4 10.14 5.14 -4.11
N LEU A 5 11.11 4.88 -3.22
CA LEU A 5 10.85 4.67 -1.79
C LEU A 5 10.28 5.92 -1.13
N MET A 6 10.81 7.10 -1.47
CA MET A 6 10.32 8.37 -0.91
C MET A 6 8.90 8.70 -1.37
N ILE A 7 8.60 8.60 -2.67
CA ILE A 7 7.27 8.92 -3.21
C ILE A 7 6.23 7.93 -2.66
N THR A 8 6.49 6.63 -2.79
CA THR A 8 5.53 5.62 -2.30
C THR A 8 5.40 5.66 -0.78
N GLY A 9 6.50 5.87 -0.06
CA GLY A 9 6.48 6.11 1.38
C GLY A 9 5.63 7.32 1.77
N ALA A 10 5.86 8.48 1.15
CA ALA A 10 5.12 9.70 1.45
C ALA A 10 3.63 9.58 1.13
N VAL A 11 3.26 9.00 -0.02
CA VAL A 11 1.86 8.80 -0.41
C VAL A 11 1.15 7.83 0.55
N GLY A 12 1.81 6.71 0.89
CA GLY A 12 1.26 5.73 1.82
C GLY A 12 1.12 6.28 3.23
N TRP A 13 2.12 7.04 3.69
CA TRP A 13 2.09 7.74 4.97
C TRP A 13 0.97 8.77 5.02
N TRP A 14 0.78 9.55 3.95
CA TRP A 14 -0.30 10.53 3.86
C TRP A 14 -1.68 9.87 3.97
N GLY A 15 -1.92 8.79 3.24
CA GLY A 15 -3.19 8.05 3.32
C GLY A 15 -3.43 7.46 4.72
N ALA A 16 -2.39 6.90 5.34
CA ALA A 16 -2.49 6.35 6.70
C ALA A 16 -2.71 7.44 7.76
N MET A 17 -2.04 8.59 7.62
CA MET A 17 -2.20 9.72 8.54
C MET A 17 -3.59 10.34 8.40
N ALA A 18 -4.10 10.50 7.18
CA ALA A 18 -5.46 10.98 6.94
C ALA A 18 -6.50 10.07 7.63
N LEU A 19 -6.37 8.75 7.54
CA LEU A 19 -7.24 7.80 8.24
C LEU A 19 -7.21 7.98 9.77
N ILE A 20 -6.03 8.18 10.36
CA ILE A 20 -5.94 8.41 11.80
C ILE A 20 -6.58 9.74 12.19
N VAL A 21 -6.33 10.79 11.42
CA VAL A 21 -6.92 12.12 11.68
C VAL A 21 -8.45 12.05 11.63
N GLU A 22 -9.03 11.44 10.59
CA GLU A 22 -10.48 11.26 10.49
C GLU A 22 -11.03 10.43 11.65
N ARG A 23 -10.34 9.36 12.06
CA ARG A 23 -10.75 8.54 13.20
C ARG A 23 -10.71 9.31 14.52
N VAL A 24 -9.69 10.14 14.74
CA VAL A 24 -9.59 10.95 15.97
C VAL A 24 -10.68 12.01 16.00
N ARG A 25 -10.97 12.66 14.87
CA ARG A 25 -12.03 13.67 14.79
C ARG A 25 -13.42 13.07 15.03
N SER A 26 -13.71 11.92 14.43
CA SER A 26 -15.00 11.24 14.65
C SER A 26 -15.19 10.73 16.09
N LEU A 27 -14.10 10.42 16.79
CA LEU A 27 -14.15 10.07 18.21
C LEU A 27 -14.28 11.31 19.12
N ALA A 28 -13.75 12.45 18.70
CA ALA A 28 -13.81 13.70 19.46
C ALA A 28 -15.18 14.38 19.35
N ASP A 29 -15.84 14.26 18.19
CA ASP A 29 -17.14 14.85 17.92
C ASP A 29 -18.03 13.85 17.16
N PRO A 30 -19.10 13.32 17.80
CA PRO A 30 -20.04 12.41 17.15
C PRO A 30 -20.79 13.00 15.96
N THR A 31 -20.81 14.33 15.82
CA THR A 31 -21.46 15.04 14.71
C THR A 31 -20.50 15.34 13.55
N TYR A 32 -19.22 14.96 13.67
CA TYR A 32 -18.22 15.16 12.63
C TYR A 32 -18.50 14.31 11.38
N GLU A 33 -18.62 14.99 10.24
CA GLU A 33 -18.72 14.34 8.93
C GLU A 33 -17.33 13.92 8.44
N ILE A 34 -17.14 12.61 8.22
CA ILE A 34 -15.87 12.05 7.77
C ILE A 34 -15.65 12.42 6.30
N ALA A 35 -14.51 13.05 5.99
CA ALA A 35 -14.25 13.64 4.68
C ALA A 35 -14.24 12.64 3.52
N CYS A 36 -14.00 11.36 3.81
CA CYS A 36 -13.95 10.28 2.82
C CYS A 36 -15.22 9.40 2.83
N ASP A 37 -16.28 9.82 3.52
CA ASP A 37 -17.63 9.25 3.40
C ASP A 37 -18.39 9.97 2.28
N VAL A 38 -18.22 9.51 1.04
CA VAL A 38 -18.79 10.14 -0.15
C VAL A 38 -20.17 9.58 -0.46
N ASN A 39 -20.34 8.26 -0.32
CA ASN A 39 -21.58 7.55 -0.54
C ASN A 39 -21.56 6.19 0.20
N PRO A 40 -22.67 5.44 0.27
CA PRO A 40 -22.71 4.18 1.01
C PRO A 40 -21.72 3.10 0.54
N LEU A 41 -21.24 3.17 -0.70
CA LEU A 41 -20.20 2.28 -1.24
C LEU A 41 -18.78 2.80 -0.97
N LEU A 42 -18.62 4.10 -0.76
CA LEU A 42 -17.37 4.82 -0.51
C LEU A 42 -17.40 5.47 0.88
N SER A 43 -17.15 4.67 1.91
CA SER A 43 -17.16 5.12 3.30
C SER A 43 -15.98 4.59 4.10
N CYS A 44 -15.18 5.51 4.63
CA CYS A 44 -14.19 5.25 5.65
C CYS A 44 -14.81 4.92 7.01
N GLY A 45 -15.86 5.65 7.41
CA GLY A 45 -16.50 5.49 8.72
C GLY A 45 -17.03 4.07 8.93
N SER A 46 -17.73 3.55 7.91
CA SER A 46 -18.27 2.18 7.92
C SER A 46 -17.18 1.12 8.03
N VAL A 47 -16.01 1.35 7.41
CA VAL A 47 -14.86 0.43 7.49
C VAL A 47 -14.17 0.53 8.85
N MET A 48 -14.03 1.73 9.42
CA MET A 48 -13.29 1.98 10.67
C MET A 48 -13.88 1.29 11.90
N VAL A 49 -15.19 1.04 11.91
CA VAL A 49 -15.87 0.38 13.04
C VAL A 49 -15.80 -1.16 12.96
N THR A 50 -15.26 -1.71 11.90
CA THR A 50 -15.15 -3.16 11.72
C THR A 50 -14.01 -3.76 12.55
N PRO A 51 -14.14 -5.02 13.03
CA PRO A 51 -13.04 -5.72 13.71
C PRO A 51 -11.77 -5.82 12.87
N GLN A 52 -11.92 -5.93 11.55
CA GLN A 52 -10.82 -5.98 10.59
C GLN A 52 -9.96 -4.72 10.62
N ALA A 53 -10.53 -3.56 10.98
CA ALA A 53 -9.83 -2.29 11.08
C ALA A 53 -8.92 -2.16 12.31
N SER A 54 -8.95 -3.14 13.23
CA SER A 54 -8.11 -3.17 14.43
C SER A 54 -7.61 -4.59 14.77
N LEU A 55 -7.00 -5.26 13.80
CA LEU A 55 -6.64 -6.68 13.90
C LEU A 55 -5.71 -7.00 15.09
N LEU A 56 -4.78 -6.09 15.39
CA LEU A 56 -3.79 -6.24 16.46
C LEU A 56 -4.23 -5.57 17.78
N GLY A 57 -5.52 -5.25 17.93
CA GLY A 57 -6.07 -4.57 19.11
C GLY A 57 -5.92 -3.04 19.07
N PHE A 58 -5.34 -2.47 18.02
CA PHE A 58 -5.24 -1.04 17.77
C PHE A 58 -5.57 -0.72 16.31
N PRO A 59 -5.92 0.54 15.97
CA PRO A 59 -6.28 0.91 14.61
C PRO A 59 -5.16 0.61 13.62
N ASN A 60 -5.47 -0.20 12.59
CA ASN A 60 -4.52 -0.56 11.53
C ASN A 60 -3.81 0.64 10.88
N PRO A 61 -4.43 1.83 10.70
CA PRO A 61 -3.72 2.95 10.09
C PRO A 61 -2.48 3.40 10.88
N LEU A 62 -2.37 3.09 12.19
CA LEU A 62 -1.13 3.30 12.95
C LEU A 62 0.04 2.48 12.39
N LEU A 63 -0.20 1.25 11.92
CA LEU A 63 0.82 0.44 11.25
C LEU A 63 1.32 1.14 9.99
N GLY A 64 0.43 1.81 9.25
CA GLY A 64 0.79 2.59 8.07
C GLY A 64 1.64 3.80 8.44
N VAL A 65 1.20 4.60 9.42
CA VAL A 65 1.93 5.79 9.88
C VAL A 65 3.34 5.43 10.34
N THR A 66 3.52 4.34 11.09
CA THR A 66 4.86 3.92 11.53
C THR A 66 5.65 3.22 10.42
N GLY A 67 4.98 2.41 9.59
CA GLY A 67 5.61 1.56 8.59
C GLY A 67 6.15 2.34 7.38
N PHE A 68 5.40 3.32 6.88
CA PHE A 68 5.82 4.11 5.70
C PHE A 68 6.94 5.11 5.98
N VAL A 69 7.26 5.38 7.25
CA VAL A 69 8.46 6.15 7.61
C VAL A 69 9.73 5.40 7.20
N ALA A 70 9.75 4.07 7.29
CA ALA A 70 10.92 3.27 6.92
C ALA A 70 11.37 3.45 5.45
N PRO A 71 10.52 3.28 4.41
CA PRO A 71 10.94 3.54 3.03
C PRO A 71 11.35 5.00 2.80
N MET A 72 10.71 5.97 3.46
CA MET A 72 11.15 7.37 3.38
C MET A 72 12.56 7.56 3.93
N ALA A 73 12.84 7.04 5.14
CA ALA A 73 14.15 7.13 5.78
C ALA A 73 15.24 6.43 4.95
N VAL A 74 14.95 5.24 4.43
CA VAL A 74 15.88 4.51 3.54
C VAL A 74 16.11 5.28 2.24
N GLY A 75 15.06 5.89 1.67
CA GLY A 75 15.17 6.72 0.48
C GLY A 75 16.11 7.92 0.68
N VAL A 76 15.93 8.65 1.79
CA VAL A 76 16.81 9.78 2.16
C VAL A 76 18.24 9.31 2.40
N ALA A 77 18.44 8.20 3.12
CA ALA A 77 19.77 7.65 3.36
C ALA A 77 20.49 7.28 2.05
N LEU A 78 19.76 6.70 1.08
CA LEU A 78 20.32 6.41 -0.24
C LEU A 78 20.72 7.67 -1.02
N LEU A 79 19.94 8.75 -0.92
CA LEU A 79 20.31 10.05 -1.53
C LEU A 79 21.56 10.65 -0.87
N ALA A 80 21.72 10.45 0.44
CA ALA A 80 22.93 10.84 1.17
C ALA A 80 24.15 9.94 0.87
N GLY A 81 24.01 8.93 -0.01
CA GLY A 81 25.10 8.04 -0.41
C GLY A 81 25.28 6.80 0.48
N ALA A 82 24.36 6.52 1.40
CA ALA A 82 24.43 5.34 2.25
C ALA A 82 24.39 4.04 1.42
N ARG A 83 25.16 3.04 1.85
CA ARG A 83 25.22 1.72 1.23
C ARG A 83 24.85 0.67 2.25
N PHE A 84 23.65 0.11 2.10
CA PHE A 84 23.18 -0.96 2.97
C PHE A 84 23.66 -2.35 2.50
N ASP A 85 23.96 -3.19 3.48
CA ASP A 85 24.36 -4.58 3.28
C ASP A 85 23.15 -5.47 2.91
N ARG A 86 23.41 -6.70 2.50
CA ARG A 86 22.44 -7.66 1.97
C ARG A 86 21.37 -8.04 2.99
N TRP A 87 21.75 -8.26 4.25
CA TRP A 87 20.83 -8.64 5.32
C TRP A 87 19.77 -7.56 5.55
N PHE A 88 20.17 -6.28 5.49
CA PHE A 88 19.28 -5.14 5.61
C PHE A 88 18.21 -5.17 4.52
N TRP A 89 18.61 -5.37 3.27
CA TRP A 89 17.67 -5.48 2.14
C TRP A 89 16.75 -6.70 2.25
N GLY A 90 17.23 -7.81 2.85
CA GLY A 90 16.39 -8.96 3.17
C GLY A 90 15.29 -8.62 4.18
N LEU A 91 15.66 -7.99 5.30
CA LEU A 91 14.69 -7.54 6.30
C LEU A 91 13.74 -6.47 5.75
N PHE A 92 14.27 -5.47 5.05
CA PHE A 92 13.46 -4.41 4.45
C PHE A 92 12.43 -4.98 3.47
N LEU A 93 12.84 -5.88 2.57
CA LEU A 93 11.91 -6.53 1.66
C LEU A 93 10.90 -7.40 2.41
N SER A 94 11.28 -8.10 3.48
CA SER A 94 10.33 -8.87 4.28
C SER A 94 9.25 -7.98 4.89
N GLY A 95 9.61 -6.83 5.46
CA GLY A 95 8.65 -5.86 6.00
C GLY A 95 7.72 -5.30 4.91
N VAL A 96 8.27 -4.92 3.75
CA VAL A 96 7.47 -4.47 2.60
C VAL A 96 6.56 -5.57 2.07
N SER A 97 6.99 -6.82 2.08
CA SER A 97 6.20 -7.98 1.65
C SER A 97 5.04 -8.24 2.61
N VAL A 98 5.28 -8.19 3.92
CA VAL A 98 4.23 -8.30 4.93
C VAL A 98 3.21 -7.18 4.76
N ALA A 99 3.66 -5.93 4.57
CA ALA A 99 2.77 -4.81 4.33
C ALA A 99 1.93 -4.99 3.05
N PHE A 100 2.53 -5.46 1.96
CA PHE A 100 1.83 -5.74 0.71
C PHE A 100 0.78 -6.85 0.86
N LEU A 101 1.11 -7.96 1.50
CA LEU A 101 0.17 -9.05 1.75
C LEU A 101 -0.96 -8.61 2.68
N PHE A 102 -0.66 -7.84 3.72
CA PHE A 102 -1.66 -7.31 4.63
C PHE A 102 -2.64 -6.36 3.91
N VAL A 103 -2.12 -5.53 3.02
CA VAL A 103 -2.92 -4.65 2.16
C VAL A 103 -3.85 -5.46 1.23
N LEU A 104 -3.34 -6.53 0.59
CA LEU A 104 -4.18 -7.39 -0.26
C LEU A 104 -5.27 -8.10 0.55
N TRP A 105 -4.96 -8.51 1.77
CA TRP A 105 -5.93 -9.08 2.68
C TRP A 105 -7.01 -8.04 3.08
N LEU A 106 -6.63 -6.81 3.43
CA LEU A 106 -7.58 -5.74 3.74
C LEU A 106 -8.46 -5.36 2.53
N PHE A 107 -7.91 -5.41 1.32
CA PHE A 107 -8.69 -5.27 0.10
C PHE A 107 -9.74 -6.38 -0.03
N GLN A 108 -9.33 -7.64 0.16
CA GLN A 108 -10.24 -8.77 0.10
C GLN A 108 -11.35 -8.65 1.16
N GLN A 109 -11.03 -8.22 2.38
CA GLN A 109 -12.02 -7.97 3.43
C GLN A 109 -12.99 -6.84 3.02
N SER A 110 -12.47 -5.71 2.52
CA SER A 110 -13.29 -4.58 2.07
C SER A 110 -14.29 -4.99 0.97
N VAL A 111 -13.81 -5.71 -0.05
CA VAL A 111 -14.61 -6.06 -1.24
C VAL A 111 -15.60 -7.20 -0.97
N PHE A 112 -15.15 -8.28 -0.33
CA PHE A 112 -15.93 -9.52 -0.27
C PHE A 112 -16.62 -9.77 1.07
N VAL A 113 -16.25 -9.04 2.13
CA VAL A 113 -16.80 -9.25 3.48
C VAL A 113 -17.58 -8.02 3.94
N ILE A 114 -16.96 -6.84 3.87
CA ILE A 114 -17.57 -5.59 4.34
C ILE A 114 -18.53 -5.02 3.28
N GLY A 115 -18.18 -5.15 2.00
CA GLY A 115 -18.97 -4.60 0.90
C GLY A 115 -18.88 -3.08 0.78
N VAL A 116 -17.81 -2.47 1.30
CA VAL A 116 -17.58 -1.02 1.29
C VAL A 116 -16.12 -0.74 0.96
N LEU A 117 -15.89 0.31 0.19
CA LEU A 117 -14.59 0.78 -0.24
C LEU A 117 -14.23 2.07 0.51
N CYS A 118 -12.95 2.22 0.86
CA CYS A 118 -12.46 3.36 1.63
C CYS A 118 -11.42 4.14 0.80
N PRO A 119 -11.68 5.42 0.42
CA PRO A 119 -10.76 6.19 -0.41
C PRO A 119 -9.34 6.35 0.17
N TYR A 120 -9.18 6.52 1.48
CA TYR A 120 -7.84 6.64 2.05
C TYR A 120 -7.10 5.31 2.18
N CYS A 121 -7.80 4.21 2.49
CA CYS A 121 -7.23 2.87 2.29
C CYS A 121 -6.82 2.68 0.83
N MET A 122 -7.59 3.28 -0.09
CA MET A 122 -7.27 3.25 -1.51
C MET A 122 -6.02 4.06 -1.91
N VAL A 123 -5.57 4.98 -1.06
CA VAL A 123 -4.28 5.65 -1.26
C VAL A 123 -3.15 4.75 -0.73
N VAL A 124 -3.36 4.14 0.44
CA VAL A 124 -2.36 3.31 1.13
C VAL A 124 -1.92 2.11 0.27
N TRP A 125 -2.86 1.34 -0.26
CA TRP A 125 -2.52 0.22 -1.14
C TRP A 125 -1.91 0.65 -2.49
N ALA A 126 -2.29 1.81 -3.03
CA ALA A 126 -1.71 2.39 -4.25
C ALA A 126 -0.27 2.85 -4.02
N ALA A 127 0.12 3.15 -2.79
CA ALA A 127 1.52 3.31 -2.42
C ALA A 127 2.23 1.96 -2.24
N ALA A 128 1.60 1.01 -1.54
CA ALA A 128 2.22 -0.27 -1.17
C ALA A 128 2.56 -1.16 -2.38
N ILE A 129 1.70 -1.19 -3.41
CA ILE A 129 1.87 -2.03 -4.61
C ILE A 129 3.17 -1.68 -5.38
N PRO A 130 3.39 -0.43 -5.82
CA PRO A 130 4.64 -0.06 -6.50
C PRO A 130 5.85 -0.13 -5.57
N LEU A 131 5.69 0.14 -4.28
CA LEU A 131 6.77 -0.03 -3.29
C LEU A 131 7.27 -1.48 -3.27
N PHE A 132 6.36 -2.45 -3.20
CA PHE A 132 6.70 -3.87 -3.18
C PHE A 132 7.37 -4.32 -4.48
N TRP A 133 6.71 -4.14 -5.63
CA TRP A 133 7.22 -4.65 -6.90
C TRP A 133 8.57 -4.02 -7.27
N SER A 134 8.74 -2.71 -7.04
CA SER A 134 10.02 -2.03 -7.28
C SER A 134 11.12 -2.53 -6.35
N THR A 135 10.84 -2.68 -5.06
CA THR A 135 11.82 -3.16 -4.07
C THR A 135 12.22 -4.60 -4.37
N LEU A 136 11.26 -5.47 -4.70
CA LEU A 136 11.49 -6.88 -5.03
C LEU A 136 12.42 -7.02 -6.24
N TRP A 137 12.01 -6.50 -7.39
CA TRP A 137 12.77 -6.69 -8.64
C TRP A 137 14.13 -6.00 -8.59
N TRP A 138 14.22 -4.82 -7.99
CA TRP A 138 15.50 -4.13 -7.83
C TRP A 138 16.45 -4.90 -6.91
N SER A 139 15.96 -5.45 -5.80
CA SER A 139 16.81 -6.19 -4.86
C SER A 139 17.29 -7.52 -5.43
N LEU A 140 16.46 -8.17 -6.26
CA LEU A 140 16.84 -9.38 -7.00
C LEU A 140 17.85 -9.08 -8.12
N ALA A 141 17.64 -8.01 -8.91
CA ALA A 141 18.49 -7.62 -10.03
C ALA A 141 19.88 -7.12 -9.59
N THR A 142 19.94 -6.40 -8.47
CA THR A 142 21.21 -5.88 -7.90
C THR A 142 21.99 -6.92 -7.09
N GLY A 143 21.48 -8.15 -7.02
CA GLY A 143 22.17 -9.22 -6.30
C GLY A 143 22.17 -9.04 -4.78
N LYS A 144 21.23 -8.27 -4.22
CA LYS A 144 21.10 -8.08 -2.77
C LYS A 144 20.46 -9.31 -2.11
N LEU A 145 19.51 -9.96 -2.79
CA LEU A 145 18.88 -11.21 -2.36
C LEU A 145 19.34 -12.46 -3.13
N THR A 146 20.06 -12.33 -4.24
CA THR A 146 20.50 -13.46 -5.07
C THR A 146 22.02 -13.64 -5.06
N ARG A 147 22.51 -14.87 -5.30
CA ARG A 147 23.95 -15.12 -5.48
C ARG A 147 24.46 -14.26 -6.64
N ARG A 148 25.51 -13.46 -6.39
CA ARG A 148 26.10 -12.59 -7.41
C ARG A 148 26.50 -13.40 -8.65
N GLY A 149 26.05 -12.98 -9.83
CA GLY A 149 26.30 -13.65 -11.11
C GLY A 149 25.44 -14.90 -11.37
N GLY A 150 24.52 -15.25 -10.46
CA GLY A 150 23.62 -16.40 -10.61
C GLY A 150 22.55 -16.19 -11.69
N ARG A 151 21.96 -17.31 -12.16
CA ARG A 151 20.86 -17.30 -13.15
C ARG A 151 19.69 -16.40 -12.71
N ALA A 152 19.32 -16.45 -11.43
CA ALA A 152 18.24 -15.64 -10.85
C ALA A 152 18.51 -14.13 -10.94
N GLN A 153 19.74 -13.68 -10.65
CA GLN A 153 20.09 -12.25 -10.77
C GLN A 153 19.99 -11.78 -12.23
N ARG A 154 20.48 -12.58 -13.18
CA ARG A 154 20.42 -12.25 -14.61
C ARG A 154 18.99 -12.18 -15.13
N ALA A 155 18.14 -13.11 -14.70
CA ALA A 155 16.71 -13.07 -15.04
C ALA A 155 16.04 -11.82 -14.45
N ALA A 156 16.26 -11.53 -13.16
CA ALA A 156 15.71 -10.34 -12.51
C ALA A 156 16.20 -9.03 -13.17
N ALA A 157 17.45 -8.96 -13.61
CA ALA A 157 17.97 -7.80 -14.33
C ALA A 157 17.27 -7.57 -15.68
N ARG A 158 16.83 -8.64 -16.37
CA ARG A 158 16.00 -8.53 -17.59
C ARG A 158 14.56 -8.13 -17.29
N ILE A 159 14.03 -8.51 -16.14
CA ILE A 159 12.66 -8.20 -15.71
C ILE A 159 12.56 -6.77 -15.15
N LEU A 160 13.63 -6.24 -14.56
CA LEU A 160 13.62 -4.93 -13.88
C LEU A 160 13.02 -3.79 -14.71
N PRO A 161 13.30 -3.62 -16.02
CA PRO A 161 12.66 -2.58 -16.84
C PRO A 161 11.15 -2.76 -16.98
N PHE A 162 10.64 -3.99 -16.85
CA PHE A 162 9.22 -4.34 -16.93
C PHE A 162 8.52 -4.35 -15.56
N THR A 163 9.15 -3.84 -14.50
CA THR A 163 8.54 -3.78 -13.17
C THR A 163 7.17 -3.09 -13.19
N TRP A 164 7.00 -2.06 -14.03
CA TRP A 164 5.73 -1.35 -14.20
C TRP A 164 4.58 -2.27 -14.66
N VAL A 165 4.88 -3.33 -15.42
CA VAL A 165 3.87 -4.31 -15.87
C VAL A 165 3.24 -5.01 -14.68
N PHE A 166 4.03 -5.40 -13.68
CA PHE A 166 3.51 -6.06 -12.47
C PHE A 166 2.65 -5.11 -11.63
N VAL A 167 3.06 -3.84 -11.54
CA VAL A 167 2.28 -2.80 -10.85
C VAL A 167 0.93 -2.59 -11.55
N VAL A 168 0.95 -2.36 -12.86
CA VAL A 168 -0.26 -2.18 -13.67
C VAL A 168 -1.14 -3.41 -13.65
N ALA A 169 -0.58 -4.62 -13.76
CA ALA A 169 -1.34 -5.86 -13.69
C ALA A 169 -2.03 -6.02 -12.32
N THR A 170 -1.35 -5.67 -11.23
CA THR A 170 -1.94 -5.71 -9.87
C THR A 170 -3.09 -4.71 -9.77
N TYR A 171 -2.92 -3.48 -10.26
CA TYR A 171 -3.99 -2.48 -10.29
C TYR A 171 -5.15 -2.89 -11.18
N ALA A 172 -4.88 -3.45 -12.36
CA ALA A 172 -5.91 -3.91 -13.27
C ALA A 172 -6.72 -5.04 -12.63
N ALA A 173 -6.07 -6.02 -12.00
CA ALA A 173 -6.75 -7.11 -11.30
C ALA A 173 -7.67 -6.58 -10.18
N ILE A 174 -7.16 -5.65 -9.38
CA ILE A 174 -7.91 -4.95 -8.33
C ILE A 174 -9.11 -4.18 -8.89
N ALA A 175 -8.89 -3.36 -9.92
CA ALA A 175 -9.92 -2.50 -10.50
C ALA A 175 -11.02 -3.34 -11.16
N LEU A 176 -10.63 -4.37 -11.92
CA LEU A 176 -11.58 -5.32 -12.51
C LEU A 176 -12.40 -6.05 -11.45
N THR A 177 -11.76 -6.45 -10.34
CA THR A 177 -12.46 -7.08 -9.22
C THR A 177 -13.48 -6.13 -8.59
N ILE A 178 -13.10 -4.86 -8.37
CA ILE A 178 -14.02 -3.83 -7.87
C ILE A 178 -15.20 -3.64 -8.82
N ILE A 179 -14.95 -3.49 -10.12
CA ILE A 179 -16.00 -3.26 -11.12
C ILE A 179 -16.96 -4.47 -11.20
N ALA A 180 -16.42 -5.69 -11.10
CA ALA A 180 -17.22 -6.91 -11.11
C ALA A 180 -18.11 -7.06 -9.88
N VAL A 181 -17.61 -6.68 -8.69
CA VAL A 181 -18.35 -6.80 -7.42
C VAL A 181 -19.28 -5.61 -7.17
N PHE A 182 -18.92 -4.41 -7.64
CA PHE A 182 -19.67 -3.16 -7.47
C PHE A 182 -20.12 -2.57 -8.81
N PRO A 183 -21.08 -3.18 -9.52
CA PRO A 183 -21.47 -2.76 -10.88
C PRO A 183 -22.11 -1.36 -10.94
N THR A 184 -22.66 -0.88 -9.83
CA THR A 184 -23.26 0.46 -9.68
C THR A 184 -22.25 1.54 -9.31
N LEU A 185 -20.99 1.18 -8.98
CA LEU A 185 -19.97 2.14 -8.53
C LEU A 185 -19.72 3.23 -9.58
N LEU A 186 -19.60 2.86 -10.86
CA LEU A 186 -19.39 3.82 -11.96
C LEU A 186 -20.55 4.81 -12.09
N ALA A 187 -21.79 4.34 -11.89
CA ALA A 187 -22.96 5.21 -11.91
C ALA A 187 -22.96 6.16 -10.71
N SER A 188 -22.56 5.68 -9.54
CA SER A 188 -22.45 6.51 -8.32
C SER A 188 -21.37 7.59 -8.40
N LEU A 189 -20.40 7.44 -9.30
CA LEU A 189 -19.34 8.41 -9.56
C LEU A 189 -19.66 9.37 -10.72
N GLY A 190 -20.82 9.23 -11.36
CA GLY A 190 -21.21 10.06 -12.51
C GLY A 190 -20.38 9.81 -13.78
N LEU A 191 -19.73 8.65 -13.90
CA LEU A 191 -18.84 8.28 -15.01
C LEU A 191 -19.54 7.43 -16.09
N ARG A 192 -20.84 7.64 -16.33
CA ARG A 192 -21.63 6.97 -17.37
C ARG A 192 -22.12 7.94 -18.43
#